data_AF-A0A7T5R1Q9-F1
#
_entry.id   AF-A0A7T5R1Q9-F1
#
_cell.length_a   1.000
_cell.length_b   1.000
_cell.length_c   1.000
_cell.angle_alpha   90.00
_cell.angle_beta   90.00
_cell.angle_gamma   90.00
#
_symmetry.space_group_name_H-M   'P 1'
#
loop_
_entity.id
_entity.type
_entity.pdbx_description
1 polymer ?
#
loop_
_entity_poly.entity_id
_entity_poly.type
_entity_poly.pdbx_seq_one_letter_code
_entity_poly.pdbx_strand_id
1 'polypeptide(L)'
;MTASINTQSHFNNAAAHAKPVTIETPRLILRETQHTDIDSFRDITTRPDFYYYCFDGSENKLREFMDVSVRTQTPDPSTGLREKFMLAVTLKDSGKVIGHASLMRIEEYTLPMADVDYEAAYFIDSHHNGHGYGQEALLNTMHYGFSELGLPGLGSVQELDNAKAIAIASKVLGFKKVGECVGQTVKGPKQHQVCIVVPDDFYPLRANDKQVYIAPDALLRANRLAATALDSKPSAP
;
A
#
# COMPACT_ATOMS: atom_id res chain seq x y z
N MET A 1 12.91 -32.99 26.21
CA MET A 1 13.27 -32.61 24.82
C MET A 1 12.18 -31.69 24.32
N THR A 2 12.38 -30.40 24.51
CA THR A 2 11.44 -29.35 24.10
C THR A 2 11.68 -29.12 22.60
N ALA A 3 10.71 -29.49 21.77
CA ALA A 3 10.74 -29.19 20.36
C ALA A 3 10.64 -27.66 20.20
N SER A 4 11.73 -27.04 19.76
CA SER A 4 11.73 -25.66 19.30
C SER A 4 10.80 -25.56 18.10
N ILE A 5 9.66 -24.90 18.29
CA ILE A 5 8.77 -24.52 17.19
C ILE A 5 9.52 -23.45 16.42
N ASN A 6 10.08 -23.84 15.27
CA ASN A 6 10.73 -22.94 14.35
C ASN A 6 9.64 -22.10 13.66
N THR A 7 9.22 -21.00 14.28
CA THR A 7 8.36 -19.99 13.65
C THR A 7 9.19 -19.15 12.69
N GLN A 8 9.63 -19.73 11.58
CA GLN A 8 9.89 -18.93 10.39
C GLN A 8 8.52 -18.45 9.91
N SER A 9 8.17 -17.21 10.26
CA SER A 9 7.17 -16.44 9.52
C SER A 9 7.54 -16.59 8.04
N HIS A 10 6.67 -17.24 7.27
CA HIS A 10 6.85 -17.46 5.85
C HIS A 10 6.63 -16.13 5.15
N PHE A 11 7.62 -15.24 5.24
CA PHE A 11 7.60 -14.00 4.49
C PHE A 11 7.51 -14.33 3.01
N ASN A 12 6.56 -13.73 2.30
CA ASN A 12 6.41 -14.01 0.88
C ASN A 12 7.66 -13.53 0.11
N ASN A 13 8.41 -14.48 -0.46
CA ASN A 13 9.63 -14.22 -1.25
C ASN A 13 9.36 -13.46 -2.56
N ALA A 14 8.10 -13.25 -2.93
CA ALA A 14 7.74 -12.52 -4.14
C ALA A 14 8.14 -11.03 -4.11
N ALA A 15 8.55 -10.51 -2.96
CA ALA A 15 9.15 -9.18 -2.81
C ALA A 15 10.68 -9.10 -3.00
N ALA A 16 11.31 -10.10 -3.64
CA ALA A 16 12.72 -10.03 -4.08
C ALA A 16 12.96 -9.02 -5.24
N HIS A 17 12.07 -8.04 -5.41
CA HIS A 17 12.04 -7.11 -6.53
C HIS A 17 13.09 -5.99 -6.35
N ALA A 18 14.21 -6.12 -7.08
CA ALA A 18 15.31 -5.16 -7.05
C ALA A 18 15.22 -4.06 -8.14
N LYS A 19 14.16 -4.05 -8.97
CA LYS A 19 14.04 -3.04 -10.04
C LYS A 19 13.32 -1.79 -9.53
N PRO A 20 13.69 -0.60 -10.03
CA PRO A 20 12.93 0.63 -9.77
C PRO A 20 11.48 0.47 -10.20
N VAL A 21 10.55 0.91 -9.35
CA VAL A 21 9.11 0.84 -9.64
C VAL A 21 8.64 2.15 -10.28
N THR A 22 7.92 2.01 -11.40
CA THR A 22 7.16 3.09 -12.01
C THR A 22 5.86 2.52 -12.56
N ILE A 23 4.74 3.07 -12.12
CA ILE A 23 3.39 2.67 -12.50
C ILE A 23 2.72 3.86 -13.17
N GLU A 24 2.39 3.69 -14.44
CA GLU A 24 1.66 4.68 -15.20
C GLU A 24 0.15 4.40 -15.12
N THR A 25 -0.63 5.37 -14.67
CA THR A 25 -2.10 5.29 -14.56
C THR A 25 -2.74 6.24 -15.59
N PRO A 26 -4.07 6.37 -15.72
CA PRO A 26 -4.65 7.35 -16.65
C PRO A 26 -4.15 8.80 -16.46
N ARG A 27 -4.02 9.26 -15.20
CA ARG A 27 -3.71 10.66 -14.87
C ARG A 27 -2.41 10.84 -14.07
N LEU A 28 -1.85 9.76 -13.53
CA LEU A 28 -0.73 9.79 -12.58
C LEU A 28 0.46 8.97 -13.08
N ILE A 29 1.63 9.33 -12.56
CA ILE A 29 2.83 8.50 -12.54
C ILE A 29 3.13 8.24 -11.08
N LEU A 30 3.07 6.97 -10.66
CA LEU A 30 3.52 6.52 -9.36
C LEU A 30 4.95 6.03 -9.52
N ARG A 31 5.91 6.70 -8.91
CA ARG A 31 7.33 6.39 -9.09
C ARG A 31 8.03 6.37 -7.75
N GLU A 32 9.19 5.72 -7.68
CA GLU A 32 10.06 5.81 -6.51
C GLU A 32 10.24 7.27 -6.05
N THR A 33 10.10 7.47 -4.74
CA THR A 33 10.37 8.75 -4.08
C THR A 33 11.84 9.10 -4.22
N GLN A 34 12.16 10.34 -4.55
CA GLN A 34 13.54 10.82 -4.72
C GLN A 34 13.84 11.90 -3.69
N HIS A 35 15.11 12.05 -3.30
CA HIS A 35 15.52 13.11 -2.36
C HIS A 35 15.07 14.52 -2.80
N THR A 36 14.98 14.76 -4.11
CA THR A 36 14.50 16.02 -4.70
C THR A 36 13.01 16.28 -4.48
N ASP A 37 12.22 15.29 -4.06
CA ASP A 37 10.79 15.46 -3.77
C ASP A 37 10.55 16.11 -2.40
N ILE A 38 11.60 16.31 -1.57
CA ILE A 38 11.46 16.78 -0.18
C ILE A 38 10.69 18.10 -0.07
N ASP A 39 10.89 19.04 -0.98
CA ASP A 39 10.19 20.33 -0.95
C ASP A 39 8.70 20.16 -1.28
N SER A 40 8.37 19.27 -2.22
CA SER A 40 6.96 18.96 -2.52
C SER A 40 6.28 18.26 -1.35
N PHE A 41 6.96 17.33 -0.68
CA PHE A 41 6.40 16.70 0.52
C PHE A 41 6.27 17.68 1.68
N ARG A 42 7.25 18.56 1.90
CA ARG A 42 7.16 19.64 2.91
C ARG A 42 5.93 20.50 2.67
N ASP A 43 5.69 20.92 1.43
CA ASP A 43 4.54 21.74 1.06
C ASP A 43 3.20 21.05 1.32
N ILE A 44 3.15 19.72 1.29
CA ILE A 44 1.96 18.92 1.59
C ILE A 44 1.81 18.75 3.11
N THR A 45 2.88 18.35 3.79
CA THR A 45 2.82 17.88 5.18
C THR A 45 2.72 19.01 6.19
N THR A 46 3.08 20.23 5.81
CA THR A 46 2.99 21.42 6.65
C THR A 46 1.64 22.14 6.53
N ARG A 47 0.71 21.62 5.71
CA ARG A 47 -0.59 22.27 5.54
C ARG A 47 -1.46 22.13 6.77
N PRO A 48 -2.22 23.17 7.14
CA PRO A 48 -3.11 23.12 8.31
C PRO A 48 -4.17 22.01 8.26
N ASP A 49 -4.58 21.61 7.05
CA ASP A 49 -5.60 20.59 6.81
C ASP A 49 -5.02 19.21 6.46
N PHE A 50 -3.69 19.08 6.43
CA PHE A 50 -3.04 17.80 6.23
C PHE A 50 -3.19 16.92 7.47
N TYR A 51 -3.56 15.66 7.25
CA TYR A 51 -3.56 14.67 8.31
C TYR A 51 -3.11 13.32 7.74
N TYR A 52 -2.03 12.82 8.32
CA TYR A 52 -1.56 11.45 8.14
C TYR A 52 -1.10 10.95 9.51
N TYR A 53 -1.59 9.79 9.94
CA TYR A 53 -1.59 9.37 11.35
C TYR A 53 -0.20 9.38 12.01
N CYS A 54 0.87 9.14 11.24
CA CYS A 54 2.25 9.09 11.71
C CYS A 54 3.09 10.34 11.37
N PHE A 55 2.47 11.41 10.84
CA PHE A 55 3.17 12.61 10.41
C PHE A 55 2.82 13.80 11.30
N ASP A 56 3.80 14.28 12.07
CA ASP A 56 3.62 15.34 13.07
C ASP A 56 3.87 16.76 12.52
N GLY A 57 4.16 16.86 11.24
CA GLY A 57 4.47 18.11 10.53
C GLY A 57 5.90 18.59 10.76
N SER A 58 6.73 17.86 11.52
CA SER A 58 8.11 18.27 11.79
C SER A 58 9.04 17.98 10.60
N GLU A 59 10.06 18.84 10.43
CA GLU A 59 11.12 18.61 9.45
C GLU A 59 11.90 17.32 9.71
N ASN A 60 12.04 16.93 10.98
CA ASN A 60 12.72 15.69 11.35
C ASN A 60 11.94 14.48 10.84
N LYS A 61 10.61 14.46 11.02
CA LYS A 61 9.77 13.35 10.54
C LYS A 61 9.75 13.30 9.01
N LEU A 62 9.74 14.45 8.35
CA LEU A 62 9.88 14.53 6.89
C LEU A 62 11.20 13.92 6.40
N ARG A 63 12.32 14.27 7.01
CA ARG A 63 13.63 13.72 6.64
C ARG A 63 13.69 12.20 6.85
N GLU A 64 13.19 11.72 7.98
CA GLU A 64 13.07 10.28 8.25
C GLU A 64 12.24 9.57 7.16
N PHE A 65 11.09 10.14 6.79
CA PHE A 65 10.26 9.62 5.71
C PHE A 65 11.01 9.56 4.38
N MET A 66 11.73 10.62 4.01
CA MET A 66 12.53 10.66 2.77
C MET A 66 13.65 9.62 2.79
N ASP A 67 14.38 9.52 3.89
CA ASP A 67 15.51 8.60 4.04
C ASP A 67 15.05 7.14 4.01
N VAL A 68 13.94 6.82 4.67
CA VAL A 68 13.31 5.49 4.58
C VAL A 68 12.85 5.22 3.14
N SER A 69 12.21 6.19 2.49
CA SER A 69 11.69 6.02 1.13
C SER A 69 12.77 5.76 0.09
N VAL A 70 13.96 6.36 0.24
CA VAL A 70 15.08 6.11 -0.67
C VAL A 70 15.84 4.84 -0.30
N ARG A 71 16.14 4.62 0.98
CA ARG A 71 16.93 3.45 1.43
C ARG A 71 16.24 2.12 1.14
N THR A 72 14.90 2.09 1.22
CA THR A 72 14.11 0.87 1.00
C THR A 72 13.84 0.56 -0.48
N GLN A 73 14.43 1.32 -1.42
CA GLN A 73 14.35 1.00 -2.85
C GLN A 73 15.14 -0.24 -3.23
N THR A 74 16.19 -0.53 -2.47
CA THR A 74 16.96 -1.76 -2.59
C THR A 74 16.49 -2.78 -1.56
N PRO A 75 16.46 -4.08 -1.90
CA PRO A 75 16.19 -5.13 -0.92
C PRO A 75 17.17 -5.08 0.26
N ASP A 76 16.68 -5.41 1.45
CA ASP A 76 17.52 -5.56 2.64
C ASP A 76 18.53 -6.69 2.39
N PRO A 77 19.85 -6.46 2.57
CA PRO A 77 20.87 -7.48 2.27
C PRO A 77 20.79 -8.74 3.13
N SER A 78 20.23 -8.65 4.33
CA SER A 78 20.10 -9.78 5.27
C SER A 78 18.92 -10.68 4.93
N THR A 79 17.84 -10.11 4.40
CA THR A 79 16.62 -10.86 4.05
C THR A 79 16.50 -11.13 2.55
N GLY A 80 17.16 -10.34 1.71
CA GLY A 80 17.00 -10.33 0.26
C GLY A 80 15.69 -9.72 -0.22
N LEU A 81 14.93 -9.08 0.69
CA LEU A 81 13.54 -8.67 0.47
C LEU A 81 13.40 -7.16 0.55
N ARG A 82 12.53 -6.62 -0.31
CA ARG A 82 12.22 -5.20 -0.31
C ARG A 82 11.07 -4.90 0.64
N GLU A 83 11.37 -4.29 1.78
CA GLU A 83 10.38 -4.12 2.85
C GLU A 83 9.37 -3.01 2.59
N LYS A 84 9.72 -1.98 1.81
CA LYS A 84 8.83 -0.85 1.54
C LYS A 84 8.94 -0.39 0.09
N PHE A 85 7.79 -0.14 -0.51
CA PHE A 85 7.61 0.47 -1.82
C PHE A 85 6.98 1.83 -1.58
N MET A 86 7.78 2.90 -1.62
CA MET A 86 7.38 4.25 -1.21
C MET A 86 7.30 5.15 -2.44
N LEU A 87 6.11 5.27 -3.02
CA LEU A 87 5.93 5.89 -4.34
C LEU A 87 5.40 7.32 -4.22
N ALA A 88 6.11 8.26 -4.83
CA ALA A 88 5.61 9.61 -5.07
C ALA A 88 4.48 9.56 -6.11
N VAL A 89 3.34 10.18 -5.77
CA VAL A 89 2.19 10.32 -6.67
C VAL A 89 2.36 11.60 -7.47
N THR A 90 2.63 11.47 -8.77
CA THR A 90 2.94 12.61 -9.65
C THR A 90 1.82 12.80 -10.67
N LEU A 91 1.38 14.04 -10.89
CA LEU A 91 0.48 14.37 -12.00
C LEU A 91 1.21 14.25 -13.34
N LYS A 92 0.60 13.58 -14.32
CA LYS A 92 1.19 13.42 -15.66
C LYS A 92 1.38 14.72 -16.43
N ASP A 93 0.41 15.62 -16.31
CA ASP A 93 0.37 16.85 -17.11
C ASP A 93 1.46 17.87 -16.73
N SER A 94 1.79 17.91 -15.44
CA SER A 94 2.62 18.94 -14.83
C SER A 94 3.91 18.40 -14.21
N GLY A 95 4.01 17.09 -14.01
CA GLY A 95 5.12 16.48 -13.28
C GLY A 95 5.13 16.82 -11.78
N LYS A 96 4.07 17.45 -11.26
CA LYS A 96 3.98 17.86 -9.86
C LYS A 96 3.72 16.66 -8.94
N VAL A 97 4.48 16.53 -7.86
CA VAL A 97 4.19 15.58 -6.78
C VAL A 97 3.00 16.11 -5.98
N ILE A 98 1.98 15.28 -5.84
CA ILE A 98 0.71 15.60 -5.18
C ILE A 98 0.37 14.64 -4.04
N GLY A 99 1.30 13.77 -3.65
CA GLY A 99 1.08 12.82 -2.57
C GLY A 99 1.98 11.61 -2.63
N HIS A 100 1.56 10.56 -1.94
CA HIS A 100 2.30 9.33 -1.75
C HIS A 100 1.36 8.14 -1.74
N ALA A 101 1.82 7.00 -2.27
CA ALA A 101 1.19 5.70 -2.13
C ALA A 101 2.26 4.65 -1.84
N SER A 102 1.95 3.66 -0.99
CA SER A 102 2.93 2.65 -0.62
C SER A 102 2.36 1.27 -0.37
N LEU A 103 3.26 0.29 -0.49
CA LEU A 103 3.16 -1.03 0.13
C LEU A 103 4.28 -1.16 1.14
N MET A 104 3.96 -1.41 2.41
CA MET A 104 4.95 -1.48 3.48
C MET A 104 4.80 -2.78 4.24
N ARG A 105 5.93 -3.43 4.55
CA ARG A 105 5.95 -4.59 5.43
C ARG A 105 5.28 -4.24 6.76
N ILE A 106 4.40 -5.13 7.20
CA ILE A 106 3.75 -5.07 8.49
C ILE A 106 4.74 -5.60 9.54
N GLU A 107 5.14 -4.71 10.44
CA GLU A 107 6.06 -5.03 11.55
C GLU A 107 5.36 -4.96 12.91
N GLU A 108 4.29 -4.16 13.02
CA GLU A 108 3.70 -3.74 14.29
C GLU A 108 2.50 -4.58 14.73
N TYR A 109 1.93 -5.40 13.84
CA TYR A 109 0.75 -6.20 14.12
C TYR A 109 0.74 -7.51 13.34
N THR A 110 -0.13 -8.43 13.73
CA THR A 110 -0.35 -9.69 13.00
C THR A 110 -1.77 -9.70 12.44
N LEU A 111 -1.90 -10.25 11.24
CA LEU A 111 -3.19 -10.41 10.58
C LEU A 111 -3.68 -11.84 10.75
N PRO A 112 -5.00 -12.06 10.88
CA PRO A 112 -5.59 -13.40 11.00
C PRO A 112 -5.59 -14.19 9.67
N MET A 113 -4.68 -13.86 8.75
CA MET A 113 -4.47 -14.54 7.47
C MET A 113 -2.97 -14.71 7.27
N ALA A 114 -2.54 -15.95 7.01
CA ALA A 114 -1.14 -16.25 6.72
C ALA A 114 -0.67 -15.49 5.47
N ASP A 115 0.61 -15.14 5.46
CA ASP A 115 1.35 -14.58 4.32
C ASP A 115 0.84 -13.20 3.82
N VAL A 116 -0.02 -12.52 4.58
CA VAL A 116 -0.37 -11.12 4.37
C VAL A 116 0.62 -10.24 5.13
N ASP A 117 1.75 -9.99 4.51
CA ASP A 117 2.90 -9.34 5.16
C ASP A 117 3.03 -7.85 4.84
N TYR A 118 2.19 -7.30 3.95
CA TYR A 118 2.25 -5.91 3.51
C TYR A 118 0.94 -5.17 3.73
N GLU A 119 1.03 -3.91 4.12
CA GLU A 119 -0.09 -2.98 4.16
C GLU A 119 -0.02 -1.95 3.03
N ALA A 120 -1.20 -1.52 2.57
CA ALA A 120 -1.33 -0.48 1.56
C ALA A 120 -1.76 0.84 2.20
N ALA A 121 -1.05 1.92 1.90
CA ALA A 121 -1.32 3.25 2.44
C ALA A 121 -1.16 4.35 1.38
N TYR A 122 -1.78 5.49 1.61
CA TYR A 122 -1.60 6.68 0.77
C TYR A 122 -1.95 7.96 1.53
N PHE A 123 -1.44 9.09 1.02
CA PHE A 123 -1.99 10.41 1.30
C PHE A 123 -1.93 11.26 0.03
N ILE A 124 -2.85 12.21 -0.11
CA ILE A 124 -2.88 13.17 -1.22
C ILE A 124 -2.91 14.57 -0.64
N ASP A 125 -2.20 15.47 -1.29
CA ASP A 125 -2.28 16.91 -1.10
C ASP A 125 -3.75 17.37 -1.05
N SER A 126 -4.11 18.10 0.00
CA SER A 126 -5.48 18.56 0.22
C SER A 126 -6.07 19.38 -0.93
N HIS A 127 -5.26 20.14 -1.67
CA HIS A 127 -5.70 20.91 -2.85
C HIS A 127 -6.10 20.01 -4.03
N HIS A 128 -5.67 18.75 -4.01
CA HIS A 128 -5.97 17.76 -5.05
C HIS A 128 -7.04 16.75 -4.60
N ASN A 129 -7.61 16.91 -3.40
CA ASN A 129 -8.71 16.08 -2.93
C ASN A 129 -9.98 16.23 -3.80
N GLY A 130 -10.85 15.22 -3.75
CA GLY A 130 -12.12 15.22 -4.49
C GLY A 130 -12.02 14.82 -5.97
N HIS A 131 -10.81 14.74 -6.54
CA HIS A 131 -10.58 14.36 -7.93
C HIS A 131 -10.44 12.85 -8.16
N GLY A 132 -10.42 12.05 -7.09
CA GLY A 132 -10.22 10.60 -7.16
C GLY A 132 -8.76 10.15 -7.25
N TYR A 133 -7.78 11.05 -7.17
CA TYR A 133 -6.36 10.70 -7.31
C TYR A 133 -5.87 9.70 -6.25
N GLY A 134 -6.31 9.82 -5.00
CA GLY A 134 -5.93 8.85 -3.96
C GLY A 134 -6.44 7.44 -4.24
N GLN A 135 -7.66 7.32 -4.79
CA GLN A 135 -8.21 6.03 -5.21
C GLN A 135 -7.45 5.47 -6.39
N GLU A 136 -7.19 6.29 -7.42
CA GLU A 136 -6.40 5.89 -8.59
C GLU A 136 -5.00 5.41 -8.20
N ALA A 137 -4.31 6.15 -7.33
CA ALA A 137 -2.97 5.81 -6.86
C ALA A 137 -2.98 4.50 -6.07
N LEU A 138 -3.87 4.37 -5.07
CA LEU A 138 -3.89 3.19 -4.22
C LEU A 138 -4.34 1.94 -4.99
N LEU A 139 -5.34 2.04 -5.88
CA LEU A 139 -5.77 0.91 -6.72
C LEU A 139 -4.63 0.36 -7.57
N ASN A 140 -3.86 1.23 -8.23
CA ASN A 140 -2.74 0.80 -9.08
C ASN A 140 -1.57 0.28 -8.25
N THR A 141 -1.33 0.83 -7.06
CA THR A 141 -0.32 0.34 -6.12
C THR A 141 -0.68 -1.06 -5.60
N MET A 142 -1.94 -1.29 -5.23
CA MET A 142 -2.42 -2.62 -4.81
C MET A 142 -2.36 -3.63 -5.97
N HIS A 143 -2.75 -3.22 -7.17
CA HIS A 143 -2.65 -4.06 -8.36
C HIS A 143 -1.21 -4.49 -8.62
N TYR A 144 -0.24 -3.59 -8.50
CA TYR A 144 1.18 -3.92 -8.58
C TYR A 144 1.57 -4.98 -7.53
N GLY A 145 1.11 -4.81 -6.28
CA GLY A 145 1.31 -5.80 -5.21
C GLY A 145 0.78 -7.19 -5.57
N PHE A 146 -0.40 -7.28 -6.17
CA PHE A 146 -0.98 -8.57 -6.54
C PHE A 146 -0.39 -9.18 -7.81
N SER A 147 -0.17 -8.37 -8.85
CA SER A 147 0.19 -8.86 -10.18
C SER A 147 1.69 -9.03 -10.39
N GLU A 148 2.50 -8.08 -9.89
CA GLU A 148 3.95 -8.08 -10.09
C GLU A 148 4.70 -8.65 -8.89
N LEU A 149 4.19 -8.38 -7.67
CA LEU A 149 4.78 -8.91 -6.43
C LEU A 149 4.08 -10.18 -5.92
N GLY A 150 3.06 -10.72 -6.60
CA GLY A 150 2.41 -11.97 -6.21
C GLY A 150 1.93 -12.05 -4.76
N LEU A 151 1.56 -10.92 -4.15
CA LEU A 151 1.10 -10.88 -2.76
C LEU A 151 -0.27 -11.56 -2.64
N PRO A 152 -0.49 -12.45 -1.65
CA PRO A 152 -1.77 -13.16 -1.48
C PRO A 152 -2.87 -12.25 -0.91
N GLY A 153 -2.49 -11.15 -0.28
CA GLY A 153 -3.39 -10.15 0.29
C GLY A 153 -2.61 -8.92 0.72
N LEU A 154 -3.35 -7.87 1.08
CA LEU A 154 -2.83 -6.63 1.63
C LEU A 154 -3.61 -6.25 2.89
N GLY A 155 -2.88 -5.80 3.91
CA GLY A 155 -3.41 -5.20 5.13
C GLY A 155 -3.75 -3.72 4.97
N SER A 156 -4.54 -3.20 5.89
CA SER A 156 -4.72 -1.76 6.10
C SER A 156 -5.24 -1.51 7.52
N VAL A 157 -4.67 -0.53 8.21
CA VAL A 157 -5.14 -0.05 9.51
C VAL A 157 -5.79 1.33 9.32
N GLN A 158 -7.02 1.49 9.79
CA GLN A 158 -7.85 2.64 9.48
C GLN A 158 -8.48 3.21 10.74
N GLU A 159 -8.27 4.50 11.02
CA GLU A 159 -8.90 5.18 12.16
C GLU A 159 -10.43 5.11 12.08
N LEU A 160 -11.06 4.68 13.17
CA LEU A 160 -12.52 4.49 13.22
C LEU A 160 -13.32 5.79 13.04
N ASP A 161 -12.72 6.95 13.33
CA ASP A 161 -13.35 8.25 13.13
C ASP A 161 -13.30 8.73 11.66
N ASN A 162 -12.54 8.06 10.79
CA ASN A 162 -12.45 8.39 9.38
C ASN A 162 -13.45 7.60 8.52
N ALA A 163 -14.75 7.86 8.74
CA ALA A 163 -15.84 7.16 8.05
C ALA A 163 -15.73 7.22 6.51
N LYS A 164 -15.17 8.30 5.96
CA LYS A 164 -14.96 8.45 4.52
C LYS A 164 -13.89 7.48 4.00
N ALA A 165 -12.75 7.36 4.69
CA ALA A 165 -11.70 6.40 4.33
C ALA A 165 -12.22 4.96 4.44
N ILE A 166 -12.95 4.64 5.51
CA ILE A 166 -13.56 3.32 5.71
C ILE A 166 -14.53 2.96 4.58
N ALA A 167 -15.38 3.90 4.15
CA ALA A 167 -16.31 3.69 3.05
C ALA A 167 -15.58 3.46 1.72
N ILE A 168 -14.49 4.19 1.46
CA ILE A 168 -13.67 3.99 0.26
C ILE A 168 -12.97 2.63 0.31
N ALA A 169 -12.33 2.30 1.43
CA ALA A 169 -11.59 1.06 1.59
C ALA A 169 -12.49 -0.17 1.38
N SER A 170 -13.67 -0.18 1.99
CA SER A 170 -14.60 -1.29 1.82
C SER A 170 -15.24 -1.35 0.44
N LYS A 171 -15.84 -0.24 -0.03
CA LYS A 171 -16.69 -0.26 -1.24
C LYS A 171 -15.93 -0.17 -2.55
N VAL A 172 -14.79 0.52 -2.54
CA VAL A 172 -14.00 0.77 -3.76
C VAL A 172 -12.81 -0.19 -3.82
N LEU A 173 -12.11 -0.36 -2.71
CA LEU A 173 -10.85 -1.12 -2.69
C LEU A 173 -11.03 -2.60 -2.30
N GLY A 174 -12.18 -2.99 -1.74
CA GLY A 174 -12.46 -4.38 -1.38
C GLY A 174 -11.93 -4.82 -0.01
N PHE A 175 -11.47 -3.90 0.83
CA PHE A 175 -11.02 -4.21 2.18
C PHE A 175 -12.17 -4.70 3.05
N LYS A 176 -11.96 -5.85 3.70
CA LYS A 176 -12.86 -6.42 4.70
C LYS A 176 -12.23 -6.27 6.07
N LYS A 177 -13.04 -5.84 7.04
CA LYS A 177 -12.63 -5.76 8.44
C LYS A 177 -12.40 -7.16 9.00
N VAL A 178 -11.27 -7.35 9.67
CA VAL A 178 -10.87 -8.60 10.33
C VAL A 178 -10.59 -8.42 11.82
N GLY A 179 -10.50 -7.18 12.30
CA GLY A 179 -10.26 -6.89 13.71
C GLY A 179 -10.29 -5.39 14.02
N GLU A 180 -9.89 -5.07 15.25
CA GLU A 180 -9.69 -3.70 15.72
C GLU A 180 -8.44 -3.66 16.61
N CYS A 181 -7.78 -2.51 16.66
CA CYS A 181 -6.65 -2.26 17.54
C CYS A 181 -6.65 -0.81 18.04
N VAL A 182 -5.80 -0.52 19.03
CA VAL A 182 -5.49 0.85 19.43
C VAL A 182 -4.10 1.18 18.92
N GLY A 183 -4.00 2.19 18.06
CA GLY A 183 -2.75 2.65 17.47
C GLY A 183 -2.39 4.04 17.99
N GLN A 184 -1.09 4.30 18.12
CA GLN A 184 -0.60 5.65 18.45
C GLN A 184 -0.63 6.51 17.18
N THR A 185 -1.15 7.72 17.32
CA THR A 185 -1.15 8.74 16.26
C THR A 185 -0.56 10.03 16.79
N VAL A 186 -0.28 10.97 15.91
CA VAL A 186 0.14 12.34 16.30
C VAL A 186 -0.93 13.10 17.10
N LYS A 187 -2.17 12.62 17.11
CA LYS A 187 -3.28 13.14 17.93
C LYS A 187 -3.55 12.28 19.17
N GLY A 188 -2.62 11.40 19.54
CA GLY A 188 -2.75 10.45 20.66
C GLY A 188 -3.29 9.08 20.24
N PRO A 189 -3.57 8.20 21.22
CA PRO A 189 -4.08 6.86 20.94
C PRO A 189 -5.47 6.92 20.32
N LYS A 190 -5.68 6.19 19.22
CA LYS A 190 -6.98 6.08 18.55
C LYS A 190 -7.37 4.62 18.30
N GLN A 191 -8.68 4.37 18.25
CA GLN A 191 -9.20 3.09 17.79
C GLN A 191 -9.11 3.01 16.26
N HIS A 192 -8.66 1.85 15.78
CA HIS A 192 -8.53 1.54 14.37
C HIS A 192 -9.25 0.23 14.07
N GLN A 193 -9.82 0.11 12.88
CA GLN A 193 -10.13 -1.19 12.31
C GLN A 193 -8.92 -1.72 11.54
N VAL A 194 -8.73 -3.03 11.65
CA VAL A 194 -7.74 -3.77 10.87
C VAL A 194 -8.48 -4.47 9.74
N CYS A 195 -8.01 -4.29 8.52
CA CYS A 195 -8.66 -4.80 7.32
C CYS A 195 -7.69 -5.59 6.45
N ILE A 196 -8.24 -6.53 5.68
CA ILE A 196 -7.53 -7.30 4.67
C ILE A 196 -8.29 -7.20 3.35
N VAL A 197 -7.56 -7.15 2.25
CA VAL A 197 -8.09 -7.36 0.89
C VAL A 197 -7.25 -8.42 0.19
N VAL A 198 -7.93 -9.31 -0.51
CA VAL A 198 -7.33 -10.36 -1.34
C VAL A 198 -7.70 -10.14 -2.81
N PRO A 199 -6.97 -10.75 -3.78
CA PRO A 199 -7.30 -10.64 -5.20
C PRO A 199 -8.77 -10.92 -5.53
N ASP A 200 -9.37 -11.93 -4.90
CA ASP A 200 -10.77 -12.34 -5.11
C ASP A 200 -11.79 -11.31 -4.62
N ASP A 201 -11.40 -10.40 -3.73
CA ASP A 201 -12.24 -9.28 -3.29
C ASP A 201 -11.94 -8.00 -4.08
N PHE A 202 -10.70 -7.86 -4.55
CA PHE A 202 -10.22 -6.68 -5.27
C PHE A 202 -10.68 -6.65 -6.74
N TYR A 203 -10.41 -7.71 -7.49
CA TYR A 203 -10.59 -7.73 -8.95
C TYR A 203 -12.05 -7.70 -9.42
N PRO A 204 -13.01 -8.36 -8.76
CA PRO A 204 -14.42 -8.25 -9.16
C PRO A 204 -14.97 -6.83 -9.09
N LEU A 205 -14.44 -5.98 -8.21
CA LEU A 205 -14.83 -4.57 -8.14
C LEU A 205 -14.32 -3.77 -9.33
N ARG A 206 -13.20 -4.19 -9.97
CA ARG A 206 -12.61 -3.48 -11.11
C ARG A 206 -13.46 -3.62 -12.37
N ALA A 207 -14.18 -4.74 -12.53
CA ALA A 207 -15.18 -4.90 -13.59
C ALA A 207 -16.37 -3.93 -13.44
N ASN A 208 -16.63 -3.48 -12.22
CA ASN A 208 -17.72 -2.55 -11.88
C ASN A 208 -17.24 -1.08 -11.79
N ASP A 209 -15.98 -0.81 -12.13
CA ASP A 209 -15.45 0.54 -12.10
C ASP A 209 -16.13 1.42 -13.14
N LYS A 210 -16.61 2.57 -12.67
CA LYS A 210 -17.05 3.65 -13.57
C LYS A 210 -15.87 4.36 -14.24
N GLN A 211 -14.67 4.25 -13.66
CA GLN A 211 -13.44 4.84 -14.18
C GLN A 211 -12.35 3.78 -14.19
N VAL A 212 -11.82 3.48 -15.37
CA VAL A 212 -10.80 2.45 -15.55
C VAL A 212 -9.46 2.98 -15.07
N TYR A 213 -9.12 2.71 -13.82
CA TYR A 213 -7.83 3.10 -13.25
C TYR A 213 -6.74 2.07 -13.49
N ILE A 214 -7.10 0.79 -13.65
CA ILE A 214 -6.18 -0.31 -13.92
C ILE A 214 -6.30 -0.69 -15.40
N ALA A 215 -5.18 -0.80 -16.11
CA ALA A 215 -5.19 -1.14 -17.53
C ALA A 215 -5.92 -2.48 -17.79
N PRO A 216 -6.85 -2.56 -18.78
CA PRO A 216 -7.63 -3.77 -19.06
C PRO A 216 -6.79 -5.02 -19.35
N ASP A 217 -5.68 -4.88 -20.08
CA ASP A 217 -4.77 -5.99 -20.37
C ASP A 217 -4.05 -6.49 -19.11
N ALA A 218 -3.81 -5.60 -18.14
CA ALA A 218 -3.20 -5.96 -16.86
C ALA A 218 -4.19 -6.72 -15.97
N LEU A 219 -5.48 -6.38 -16.00
CA LEU A 219 -6.55 -7.16 -15.35
C LEU A 219 -6.63 -8.60 -15.90
N LEU A 220 -6.54 -8.75 -17.23
CA LEU A 220 -6.55 -10.07 -17.87
C LEU A 220 -5.32 -10.91 -17.52
N ARG A 221 -4.14 -10.29 -17.35
CA ARG A 221 -2.92 -10.98 -16.89
C ARG A 221 -3.03 -11.41 -15.43
N ALA A 222 -3.51 -10.53 -14.55
CA ALA A 222 -3.69 -10.83 -13.14
C ALA A 222 -4.67 -11.98 -12.89
N ASN A 223 -5.80 -12.00 -13.62
CA ASN A 223 -6.78 -13.08 -13.52
C ASN A 223 -6.19 -14.44 -13.93
N ARG A 224 -5.24 -14.48 -14.88
CA ARG A 224 -4.54 -15.72 -15.25
C ARG A 224 -3.55 -16.17 -14.17
N LEU A 225 -2.83 -15.23 -13.56
CA LEU A 225 -1.87 -15.53 -12.48
C LEU A 225 -2.58 -16.06 -11.23
N ALA A 226 -3.71 -15.45 -10.84
CA ALA A 226 -4.53 -15.90 -9.72
C ALA A 226 -5.08 -17.32 -9.93
N ALA A 227 -5.55 -17.63 -11.15
CA ALA A 227 -6.01 -18.96 -11.50
C ALA A 227 -4.89 -20.02 -11.40
N THR A 228 -3.67 -19.70 -11.87
CA THR A 228 -2.53 -20.63 -11.77
C THR A 228 -2.03 -20.85 -10.35
N ALA A 229 -2.21 -19.88 -9.44
CA ALA A 229 -1.84 -20.05 -8.03
C ALA A 229 -2.82 -20.98 -7.29
N LEU A 230 -4.11 -20.95 -7.63
CA LEU A 230 -5.14 -21.84 -7.07
C LEU A 230 -4.93 -23.31 -7.47
N ASP A 231 -4.45 -23.56 -8.68
CA ASP A 231 -4.13 -24.91 -9.19
C ASP A 231 -2.85 -25.52 -8.60
N SER A 232 -2.05 -24.72 -7.88
CA SER A 232 -0.78 -25.16 -7.27
C SER A 232 -0.88 -25.62 -5.81
N LYS A 233 -2.08 -25.64 -5.22
CA LYS A 233 -2.28 -26.22 -3.88
C LYS A 233 -1.98 -27.73 -3.93
N PRO A 234 -1.05 -28.26 -3.11
CA PRO A 234 -0.84 -29.70 -3.05
C PRO A 234 -2.13 -30.35 -2.54
N SER A 235 -2.60 -31.37 -3.26
CA SER A 235 -3.68 -32.23 -2.82
C SER A 235 -3.33 -32.77 -1.44
N ALA A 236 -4.16 -32.44 -0.44
CA ALA A 236 -4.02 -32.96 0.92
C ALA A 236 -4.03 -34.50 0.89
N PRO A 237 -3.26 -35.17 1.78
CA PRO A 237 -3.11 -36.62 1.79
C PRO A 237 -4.40 -37.38 2.10
#